data_AF-A0A034WRS2-F1
#
_entry.id   AF-A0A034WRS2-F1
#
_cell.length_a   1.000
_cell.length_b   1.000
_cell.length_c   1.000
_cell.angle_alpha   90.00
_cell.angle_beta   90.00
_cell.angle_gamma   90.00
#
_symmetry.space_group_name_H-M   'P 1'
#
loop_
_entity.id
_entity.type
_entity.pdbx_description
1 polymer ?
#
loop_
_entity_poly.entity_id
_entity_poly.type
_entity_poly.pdbx_seq_one_letter_code
_entity_poly.pdbx_strand_id
1 'polypeptide(L)'
;HTSFTSWLHRPVDASALGVFRMLYGLAMCIDIAEERGGSQMDTRFGEPQHCHFPLFDGIKAFPLPVMGCIYLLMWLGALGIMLGYRYRLSCLAYIVPYWYIFLLDKPAWNNHSYLFGLVGTILLFTGANRYCSLDKYLQPNMPDTVPYWNYFLIKFQFFVLYMYAGLKKLTAEWLSGYAMSSLSEHWVFTPFRSLLSSDLTDLLIVHWFTAIFDFSIAFFMTWEATRLLATPFMLSFHLMNSRLFVIGMFPWVCLAEVPLFFGFSWPRKLSLKCLLQFVSSSTICKAKSKQQESQNFVEPKEATELNAASGVVAASTQSTNSNSTDQIAKNCFAAKLRAGLVLFYCALQLFLPYSHFITKGYNNWTEGLYGYSWNMMVHTYDTVLTSV
;
A
#
# COMPACT_ATOMS: atom_id res chain seq x y z
N HIS A 1 11.45 -5.50 30.03
CA HIS A 1 11.52 -4.71 28.78
C HIS A 1 11.52 -5.65 27.58
N THR A 2 10.70 -5.40 26.57
CA THR A 2 10.73 -6.10 25.27
C THR A 2 11.77 -5.46 24.35
N SER A 3 12.64 -6.27 23.74
CA SER A 3 13.57 -5.77 22.72
C SER A 3 12.80 -5.40 21.45
N PHE A 4 13.25 -4.38 20.71
CA PHE A 4 12.76 -4.07 19.37
C PHE A 4 12.76 -5.31 18.45
N THR A 5 13.77 -6.18 18.60
CA THR A 5 13.85 -7.45 17.84
C THR A 5 12.68 -8.38 18.15
N SER A 6 12.26 -8.51 19.42
CA SER A 6 11.11 -9.37 19.79
C SER A 6 9.76 -8.70 19.48
N TRP A 7 9.67 -7.36 19.52
CA TRP A 7 8.52 -6.61 19.05
C TRP A 7 8.26 -6.79 17.55
N LEU A 8 9.31 -6.77 16.71
CA LEU A 8 9.22 -7.10 15.29
C LEU A 8 8.89 -8.58 15.01
N HIS A 9 9.31 -9.50 15.89
CA HIS A 9 9.16 -10.94 15.68
C HIS A 9 7.95 -11.59 16.36
N ARG A 10 7.19 -10.85 17.17
CA ARG A 10 5.93 -11.34 17.77
C ARG A 10 4.98 -11.90 16.69
N PRO A 11 4.32 -13.03 16.92
CA PRO A 11 3.31 -13.54 16.00
C PRO A 11 2.07 -12.64 16.01
N VAL A 12 1.56 -12.33 14.83
CA VAL A 12 0.25 -11.70 14.60
C VAL A 12 -0.50 -12.47 13.51
N ASP A 13 -1.82 -12.36 13.46
CA ASP A 13 -2.64 -13.06 12.47
C ASP A 13 -2.27 -12.65 11.03
N ALA A 14 -2.19 -13.60 10.11
CA ALA A 14 -1.85 -13.33 8.71
C ALA A 14 -3.00 -12.76 7.85
N SER A 15 -4.22 -12.70 8.37
CA SER A 15 -5.41 -12.52 7.53
C SER A 15 -5.57 -11.13 6.91
N ALA A 16 -5.39 -10.03 7.67
CA ALA A 16 -5.43 -8.69 7.07
C ALA A 16 -4.35 -8.48 6.00
N LEU A 17 -3.15 -9.03 6.20
CA LEU A 17 -2.07 -9.06 5.19
C LEU A 17 -2.45 -9.89 3.95
N GLY A 18 -3.14 -11.01 4.12
CA GLY A 18 -3.68 -11.81 3.01
C GLY A 18 -4.71 -11.05 2.18
N VAL A 19 -5.59 -10.26 2.82
CA VAL A 19 -6.55 -9.38 2.13
C VAL A 19 -5.83 -8.28 1.35
N PHE A 20 -4.85 -7.59 1.95
CA PHE A 20 -4.03 -6.60 1.24
C PHE A 20 -3.34 -7.19 0.00
N ARG A 21 -2.76 -8.39 0.13
CA ARG A 21 -2.14 -9.12 -1.00
C ARG A 21 -3.13 -9.39 -2.14
N MET A 22 -4.40 -9.71 -1.84
CA MET A 22 -5.44 -9.86 -2.86
C MET A 22 -5.72 -8.53 -3.57
N LEU A 23 -6.00 -7.48 -2.80
CA LEU A 23 -6.39 -6.17 -3.34
C LEU A 23 -5.25 -5.51 -4.13
N TYR A 24 -4.02 -5.58 -3.63
CA TYR A 24 -2.83 -5.13 -4.35
C TYR A 24 -2.58 -5.94 -5.62
N GLY A 25 -2.66 -7.28 -5.57
CA GLY A 25 -2.49 -8.13 -6.75
C GLY A 25 -3.53 -7.83 -7.84
N LEU A 26 -4.79 -7.64 -7.44
CA LEU A 26 -5.88 -7.22 -8.34
C LEU A 26 -5.60 -5.85 -8.96
N ALA A 27 -5.17 -4.87 -8.15
CA ALA A 27 -4.81 -3.54 -8.65
C ALA A 27 -3.67 -3.60 -9.67
N MET A 28 -2.64 -4.42 -9.44
CA MET A 28 -1.53 -4.56 -10.38
C MET A 28 -1.93 -5.31 -11.67
N CYS A 29 -2.90 -6.23 -11.63
CA CYS A 29 -3.45 -6.84 -12.84
C CYS A 29 -4.11 -5.81 -13.79
N ILE A 30 -4.53 -4.66 -13.26
CA ILE A 30 -5.10 -3.54 -14.02
C ILE A 30 -4.00 -2.53 -14.39
N ASP A 31 -3.16 -2.12 -13.42
CA ASP A 31 -2.08 -1.13 -13.62
C ASP A 31 -1.11 -1.55 -14.75
N ILE A 32 -0.85 -2.85 -14.90
CA ILE A 32 0.00 -3.39 -15.97
C ILE A 32 -0.55 -3.08 -17.37
N ALA A 33 -1.86 -3.15 -17.56
CA ALA A 33 -2.50 -2.92 -18.86
C ALA A 33 -2.68 -1.42 -19.14
N GLU A 34 -3.29 -0.69 -18.22
CA GLU A 34 -3.61 0.74 -18.38
C GLU A 34 -2.34 1.61 -18.34
N GLU A 35 -1.58 1.46 -17.26
CA GLU A 35 -0.73 2.53 -16.72
C GLU A 35 0.77 2.25 -16.87
N ARG A 36 1.16 0.97 -16.90
CA ARG A 36 2.49 0.55 -17.35
C ARG A 36 2.59 0.42 -18.88
N GLY A 37 1.55 0.82 -19.61
CA GLY A 37 1.52 0.81 -21.09
C GLY A 37 1.38 -0.58 -21.72
N GLY A 38 0.84 -1.57 -21.01
CA GLY A 38 0.59 -2.91 -21.55
C GLY A 38 -0.47 -2.94 -22.66
N SER A 39 -1.35 -1.95 -22.70
CA SER A 39 -2.32 -1.72 -23.77
C SER A 39 -1.75 -0.96 -24.99
N GLN A 40 -0.59 -0.31 -24.85
CA GLN A 40 0.04 0.57 -25.85
C GLN A 40 1.44 0.08 -26.25
N MET A 41 1.67 -1.22 -26.14
CA MET A 41 3.00 -1.82 -26.36
C MET A 41 3.48 -1.71 -27.80
N ASP A 42 2.56 -1.69 -28.75
CA ASP A 42 2.82 -1.43 -30.17
C ASP A 42 3.40 -0.02 -30.38
N THR A 43 2.81 0.99 -29.75
CA THR A 43 3.27 2.37 -29.78
C THR A 43 4.58 2.53 -29.00
N ARG A 44 4.72 1.85 -27.86
CA ARG A 44 5.89 1.99 -26.97
C ARG A 44 7.12 1.19 -27.39
N PHE A 45 6.95 0.05 -28.06
CA PHE A 45 8.05 -0.87 -28.42
C PHE A 45 8.05 -1.34 -29.89
N GLY A 46 7.10 -0.87 -30.70
CA GLY A 46 6.99 -1.17 -32.14
C GLY A 46 7.24 0.03 -33.05
N GLU A 47 7.01 1.26 -32.59
CA GLU A 47 7.25 2.50 -33.35
C GLU A 47 8.77 2.79 -33.48
N PRO A 48 9.36 2.77 -34.68
CA PRO A 48 10.81 2.96 -34.86
C PRO A 48 11.35 4.33 -34.41
N GLN A 49 10.52 5.37 -34.32
CA GLN A 49 10.92 6.70 -33.83
C GLN A 49 10.85 6.84 -32.30
N HIS A 50 10.36 5.84 -31.56
CA HIS A 50 10.23 5.92 -30.10
C HIS A 50 11.56 5.65 -29.39
N CYS A 51 12.25 6.72 -28.99
CA CYS A 51 13.51 6.63 -28.23
C CYS A 51 13.27 6.41 -26.73
N HIS A 52 13.67 5.25 -26.20
CA HIS A 52 13.78 5.04 -24.75
C HIS A 52 15.07 5.64 -24.18
N PHE A 53 14.95 6.20 -22.96
CA PHE A 53 16.10 6.76 -22.22
C PHE A 53 16.29 5.98 -20.91
N PRO A 54 17.06 4.88 -20.90
CA PRO A 54 17.25 4.04 -19.72
C PRO A 54 17.98 4.77 -18.60
N LEU A 55 17.74 4.35 -17.35
CA LEU A 55 18.44 4.91 -16.18
C LEU A 55 19.91 4.46 -16.08
N PHE A 56 20.25 3.34 -16.72
CA PHE A 56 21.60 2.78 -16.75
C PHE A 56 22.01 2.40 -18.16
N ASP A 57 23.23 2.78 -18.56
CA ASP A 57 23.82 2.43 -19.84
C ASP A 57 23.85 0.90 -20.04
N GLY A 58 23.37 0.45 -21.21
CA GLY A 58 23.31 -0.96 -21.57
C GLY A 58 21.95 -1.64 -21.36
N ILE A 59 21.02 -1.05 -20.60
CA ILE A 59 19.61 -1.49 -20.63
C ILE A 59 19.00 -1.05 -21.96
N LYS A 60 18.36 -1.98 -22.69
CA LYS A 60 17.65 -1.71 -23.95
C LYS A 60 16.34 -2.47 -23.99
N ALA A 61 15.38 -1.98 -24.79
CA ALA A 61 14.15 -2.70 -25.07
C ALA A 61 14.47 -3.95 -25.89
N PHE A 62 13.78 -5.05 -25.61
CA PHE A 62 13.74 -6.19 -26.53
C PHE A 62 12.75 -5.90 -27.68
N PRO A 63 12.82 -6.63 -28.81
CA PRO A 63 11.81 -6.53 -29.85
C PRO A 63 10.40 -6.78 -29.33
N LEU A 64 9.40 -6.10 -29.89
CA LEU A 64 7.99 -6.12 -29.45
C LEU A 64 7.44 -7.52 -29.06
N PRO A 65 7.66 -8.63 -29.82
CA PRO A 65 7.17 -9.94 -29.41
C PRO A 65 7.74 -10.45 -28.07
N VAL A 66 9.01 -10.15 -27.80
CA VAL A 66 9.68 -10.51 -26.54
C VAL A 66 9.18 -9.61 -25.40
N MET A 67 8.94 -8.33 -25.67
CA MET A 67 8.27 -7.45 -24.70
C MET A 67 6.87 -7.97 -24.36
N GLY A 68 6.13 -8.51 -25.34
CA GLY A 68 4.86 -9.21 -25.13
C GLY A 68 4.97 -10.35 -24.09
N CYS A 69 5.99 -11.19 -24.21
CA CYS A 69 6.27 -12.24 -23.21
C CYS A 69 6.64 -11.67 -21.83
N ILE A 70 7.37 -10.56 -21.77
CA ILE A 70 7.78 -9.89 -20.53
C ILE A 70 6.57 -9.30 -19.79
N TYR A 71 5.65 -8.63 -20.51
CA TYR A 71 4.40 -8.13 -19.93
C TYR A 71 3.45 -9.26 -19.51
N LEU A 72 3.33 -10.33 -20.29
CA LEU A 72 2.56 -11.51 -19.92
C LEU A 72 3.10 -12.18 -18.65
N LEU A 73 4.43 -12.31 -18.52
CA LEU A 73 5.07 -12.83 -17.31
C LEU A 73 4.79 -11.93 -16.09
N MET A 74 4.90 -10.61 -16.26
CA MET A 74 4.60 -9.62 -15.20
C MET A 74 3.13 -9.71 -14.75
N TRP A 75 2.20 -9.85 -15.69
CA TRP A 75 0.76 -9.96 -15.43
C TRP A 75 0.40 -11.28 -14.75
N LEU A 76 0.95 -12.41 -15.22
CA LEU A 76 0.82 -13.71 -14.54
C LEU A 76 1.47 -13.70 -13.14
N GLY A 77 2.53 -12.90 -12.95
CA GLY A 77 3.09 -12.58 -11.65
C GLY A 77 2.10 -11.86 -10.74
N ALA A 78 1.48 -10.78 -11.21
CA ALA A 78 0.46 -10.03 -10.47
C ALA A 78 -0.78 -10.89 -10.14
N LEU A 79 -1.25 -11.71 -11.08
CA LEU A 79 -2.35 -12.67 -10.88
C LEU A 79 -1.97 -13.74 -9.84
N GLY A 80 -0.74 -14.27 -9.90
CA GLY A 80 -0.22 -15.21 -8.90
C GLY A 80 -0.04 -14.58 -7.51
N ILE A 81 0.31 -13.29 -7.43
CA ILE A 81 0.25 -12.50 -6.19
C ILE A 81 -1.20 -12.41 -5.70
N MET A 82 -2.17 -12.08 -6.57
CA MET A 82 -3.60 -11.94 -6.23
C MET A 82 -4.23 -13.24 -5.71
N LEU A 83 -3.87 -14.38 -6.30
CA LEU A 83 -4.33 -15.71 -5.88
C LEU A 83 -3.47 -16.32 -4.75
N GLY A 84 -2.28 -15.77 -4.49
CA GLY A 84 -1.30 -16.35 -3.57
C GLY A 84 -0.89 -17.77 -3.95
N TYR A 85 -0.63 -18.01 -5.24
CA TYR A 85 -0.19 -19.30 -5.79
C TYR A 85 1.31 -19.28 -6.04
N ARG A 86 2.05 -20.29 -5.56
CA ARG A 86 3.52 -20.37 -5.59
C ARG A 86 4.15 -19.03 -5.18
N TYR A 87 3.62 -18.41 -4.11
CA TYR A 87 3.57 -16.97 -3.93
C TYR A 87 4.88 -16.21 -4.21
N ARG A 88 6.02 -16.71 -3.71
CA ARG A 88 7.34 -16.08 -3.93
C ARG A 88 7.78 -16.10 -5.40
N LEU A 89 7.47 -17.16 -6.14
CA LEU A 89 7.76 -17.24 -7.57
C LEU A 89 6.90 -16.23 -8.34
N SER A 90 5.64 -16.04 -7.97
CA SER A 90 4.78 -15.01 -8.57
C SER A 90 5.21 -13.59 -8.20
N CYS A 91 5.70 -13.36 -6.97
CA CYS A 91 6.36 -12.11 -6.62
C CYS A 91 7.60 -11.86 -7.50
N LEU A 92 8.46 -12.85 -7.74
CA LEU A 92 9.61 -12.71 -8.64
C LEU A 92 9.19 -12.46 -10.10
N ALA A 93 8.21 -13.22 -10.60
CA ALA A 93 7.65 -13.06 -11.95
C ALA A 93 7.00 -11.69 -12.17
N TYR A 94 6.52 -11.02 -11.12
CA TYR A 94 6.07 -9.63 -11.15
C TYR A 94 7.25 -8.64 -11.06
N ILE A 95 8.05 -8.66 -9.98
CA ILE A 95 9.01 -7.56 -9.71
C ILE A 95 10.18 -7.51 -10.70
N VAL A 96 10.62 -8.64 -11.26
CA VAL A 96 11.77 -8.66 -12.19
C VAL A 96 11.45 -7.92 -13.49
N PRO A 97 10.38 -8.27 -14.24
CA PRO A 97 9.98 -7.48 -15.40
C PRO A 97 9.48 -6.07 -15.03
N TYR A 98 8.87 -5.88 -13.86
CA TYR A 98 8.43 -4.54 -13.41
C TYR A 98 9.61 -3.57 -13.26
N TRP A 99 10.65 -3.96 -12.52
CA TRP A 99 11.84 -3.12 -12.36
C TRP A 99 12.62 -2.96 -13.67
N TYR A 100 12.64 -3.96 -14.55
CA TYR A 100 13.22 -3.82 -15.89
C TYR A 100 12.48 -2.75 -16.71
N ILE A 101 11.15 -2.82 -16.83
CA ILE A 101 10.33 -1.86 -17.59
C ILE A 101 10.41 -0.44 -16.98
N PHE A 102 10.53 -0.35 -15.65
CA PHE A 102 10.65 0.92 -14.93
C PHE A 102 12.03 1.58 -15.08
N LEU A 103 13.11 0.78 -15.15
CA LEU A 103 14.49 1.27 -15.36
C LEU A 103 14.85 1.51 -16.83
N LEU A 104 14.08 0.95 -17.76
CA LEU A 104 14.26 1.07 -19.21
C LEU A 104 13.98 2.49 -19.75
N ASP A 105 13.21 3.31 -19.04
CA ASP A 105 12.58 4.48 -19.65
C ASP A 105 12.31 5.62 -18.65
N LYS A 106 13.31 6.48 -18.43
CA LYS A 106 13.31 7.59 -17.46
C LYS A 106 12.18 8.63 -17.68
N PRO A 107 11.77 9.01 -18.91
CA PRO A 107 10.63 9.90 -19.13
C PRO A 107 9.30 9.35 -18.60
N ALA A 108 9.15 8.03 -18.51
CA ALA A 108 7.98 7.37 -17.93
C ALA A 108 8.02 7.26 -16.39
N TRP A 109 8.94 7.96 -15.72
CA TRP A 109 9.06 7.92 -14.26
C TRP A 109 7.82 8.50 -13.55
N ASN A 110 7.24 7.72 -12.65
CA ASN A 110 6.19 8.17 -11.74
C ASN A 110 6.45 7.59 -10.33
N ASN A 111 6.33 8.45 -9.31
CA ASN A 111 6.53 8.08 -7.91
C ASN A 111 5.53 7.01 -7.41
N HIS A 112 4.33 6.95 -7.99
CA HIS A 112 3.35 5.89 -7.71
C HIS A 112 3.84 4.53 -8.21
N SER A 113 4.48 4.49 -9.38
CA SER A 113 5.07 3.27 -9.94
C SER A 113 6.28 2.82 -9.12
N TYR A 114 7.11 3.76 -8.65
CA TYR A 114 8.19 3.46 -7.70
C TYR A 114 7.65 2.83 -6.40
N LEU A 115 6.56 3.40 -5.84
CA LEU A 115 5.86 2.83 -4.69
C LEU A 115 5.37 1.39 -4.97
N PHE A 116 4.77 1.13 -6.13
CA PHE A 116 4.28 -0.21 -6.46
C PHE A 116 5.42 -1.22 -6.57
N GLY A 117 6.53 -0.85 -7.24
CA GLY A 117 7.75 -1.66 -7.30
C GLY A 117 8.28 -1.98 -5.89
N LEU A 118 8.33 -1.00 -4.98
CA LEU A 118 8.72 -1.21 -3.58
C LEU A 118 7.75 -2.14 -2.84
N VAL A 119 6.43 -1.95 -2.97
CA VAL A 119 5.42 -2.79 -2.29
C VAL A 119 5.49 -4.24 -2.78
N GLY A 120 5.62 -4.48 -4.08
CA GLY A 120 5.84 -5.82 -4.63
C GLY A 120 7.14 -6.45 -4.14
N THR A 121 8.20 -5.65 -4.00
CA THR A 121 9.50 -6.09 -3.48
C THR A 121 9.44 -6.42 -1.98
N ILE A 122 8.72 -5.65 -1.18
CA ILE A 122 8.43 -5.97 0.23
C ILE A 122 7.65 -7.29 0.30
N LEU A 123 6.58 -7.42 -0.49
CA LEU A 123 5.69 -8.58 -0.50
C LEU A 123 6.44 -9.90 -0.73
N LEU A 124 7.43 -9.95 -1.65
CA LEU A 124 8.28 -11.13 -1.90
C LEU A 124 8.84 -11.77 -0.61
N PHE A 125 9.25 -10.95 0.35
CA PHE A 125 9.84 -11.44 1.60
C PHE A 125 8.79 -11.83 2.65
N THR A 126 7.56 -11.32 2.54
CA THR A 126 6.49 -11.56 3.52
C THR A 126 5.92 -12.99 3.49
N GLY A 127 5.11 -13.31 4.50
CA GLY A 127 4.26 -14.49 4.57
C GLY A 127 2.80 -14.23 4.19
N ALA A 128 2.50 -13.29 3.28
CA ALA A 128 1.13 -12.93 2.92
C ALA A 128 0.32 -14.05 2.24
N ASN A 129 0.97 -15.16 1.85
CA ASN A 129 0.32 -16.37 1.38
C ASN A 129 -0.25 -17.27 2.49
N ARG A 130 -0.13 -16.89 3.77
CA ARG A 130 -0.66 -17.70 4.90
C ARG A 130 -2.17 -17.58 5.11
N TYR A 131 -2.85 -16.72 4.36
CA TYR A 131 -4.31 -16.57 4.41
C TYR A 131 -4.92 -16.29 3.02
N CYS A 132 -6.13 -16.81 2.81
CA CYS A 132 -6.94 -16.67 1.58
C CYS A 132 -6.14 -16.84 0.29
N SER A 133 -5.42 -17.96 0.16
CA SER A 133 -4.46 -18.20 -0.92
C SER A 133 -4.54 -19.64 -1.43
N LEU A 134 -4.14 -19.85 -2.69
CA LEU A 134 -3.98 -21.20 -3.22
C LEU A 134 -2.84 -21.97 -2.53
N ASP A 135 -1.78 -21.30 -2.08
CA ASP A 135 -0.72 -21.93 -1.27
C ASP A 135 -1.24 -22.52 0.05
N LYS A 136 -2.07 -21.79 0.81
CA LYS A 136 -2.67 -22.25 2.08
C LYS A 136 -3.77 -23.30 1.85
N TYR A 137 -4.45 -23.26 0.71
CA TYR A 137 -5.40 -24.30 0.30
C TYR A 137 -4.69 -25.63 -0.05
N LEU A 138 -3.62 -25.56 -0.86
CA LEU A 138 -2.82 -26.71 -1.25
C LEU A 138 -1.93 -27.25 -0.11
N GLN A 139 -1.62 -26.42 0.90
CA GLN A 139 -0.86 -26.80 2.09
C GLN A 139 -1.56 -26.30 3.38
N PRO A 140 -2.64 -26.96 3.83
CA PRO A 140 -3.44 -26.52 4.99
C PRO A 140 -2.62 -26.28 6.27
N ASN A 141 -1.53 -27.03 6.44
CA ASN A 141 -0.63 -26.99 7.59
C ASN A 141 0.28 -25.74 7.66
N MET A 142 0.22 -24.82 6.69
CA MET A 142 0.94 -23.53 6.80
C MET A 142 0.48 -22.74 8.05
N PRO A 143 1.39 -22.11 8.82
CA PRO A 143 0.99 -21.35 10.02
C PRO A 143 0.06 -20.18 9.70
N ASP A 144 -0.98 -19.98 10.51
CA ASP A 144 -1.98 -18.91 10.35
C ASP A 144 -1.49 -17.51 10.82
N THR A 145 -0.27 -17.41 11.33
CA THR A 145 0.37 -16.17 11.83
C THR A 145 1.61 -15.79 11.02
N VAL A 146 1.97 -14.50 11.06
CA VAL A 146 3.24 -13.94 10.56
C VAL A 146 3.95 -13.15 11.67
N PRO A 147 5.28 -13.02 11.63
CA PRO A 147 5.99 -12.04 12.45
C PRO A 147 5.53 -10.61 12.13
N TYR A 148 5.31 -9.77 13.15
CA TYR A 148 4.77 -8.42 12.98
C TYR A 148 5.51 -7.52 11.97
N TRP A 149 6.81 -7.72 11.74
CA TRP A 149 7.58 -6.96 10.74
C TRP A 149 6.96 -6.99 9.32
N ASN A 150 6.18 -8.03 9.00
CA ASN A 150 5.46 -8.18 7.73
C ASN A 150 4.43 -7.05 7.53
N TYR A 151 3.73 -6.65 8.59
CA TYR A 151 2.82 -5.51 8.59
C TYR A 151 3.58 -4.19 8.73
N PHE A 152 4.65 -4.17 9.53
CA PHE A 152 5.43 -2.96 9.80
C PHE A 152 6.02 -2.35 8.53
N LEU A 153 6.67 -3.13 7.66
CA LEU A 153 7.30 -2.61 6.44
C LEU A 153 6.29 -1.97 5.48
N ILE A 154 5.11 -2.60 5.31
CA ILE A 154 4.07 -2.08 4.41
C ILE A 154 3.48 -0.79 4.99
N LYS A 155 3.03 -0.80 6.26
CA LYS A 155 2.51 0.41 6.94
C LYS A 155 3.53 1.54 6.96
N PHE A 156 4.81 1.22 7.17
CA PHE A 156 5.89 2.20 7.13
C PHE A 156 6.04 2.81 5.73
N GLN A 157 5.95 2.01 4.66
CA GLN A 157 6.07 2.53 3.29
C GLN A 157 4.92 3.50 2.94
N PHE A 158 3.69 3.18 3.31
CA PHE A 158 2.54 4.07 3.09
C PHE A 158 2.59 5.29 4.04
N PHE A 159 3.01 5.12 5.30
CA PHE A 159 3.27 6.26 6.19
C PHE A 159 4.27 7.26 5.60
N VAL A 160 5.38 6.74 5.04
CA VAL A 160 6.42 7.53 4.36
C VAL A 160 5.87 8.23 3.13
N LEU A 161 5.04 7.56 2.31
CA LEU A 161 4.34 8.16 1.17
C LEU A 161 3.54 9.41 1.58
N TYR A 162 2.61 9.26 2.53
CA TYR A 162 1.74 10.36 2.97
C TYR A 162 2.58 11.50 3.59
N MET A 163 3.51 11.17 4.48
CA MET A 163 4.38 12.15 5.15
C MET A 163 5.15 13.02 4.13
N TYR A 164 5.75 12.43 3.10
CA TYR A 164 6.44 13.20 2.06
C TYR A 164 5.49 13.89 1.07
N ALA A 165 4.34 13.30 0.74
CA ALA A 165 3.31 13.94 -0.09
C ALA A 165 2.76 15.22 0.54
N GLY A 166 2.65 15.23 1.88
CA GLY A 166 2.28 16.41 2.68
C GLY A 166 3.44 17.39 2.84
N LEU A 167 4.64 16.91 3.19
CA LEU A 167 5.83 17.76 3.35
C LEU A 167 6.19 18.51 2.05
N LYS A 168 5.98 17.90 0.88
CA LYS A 168 6.15 18.54 -0.44
C LYS A 168 5.10 19.64 -0.71
N LYS A 169 3.95 19.62 -0.03
CA LYS A 169 2.89 20.65 -0.06
C LYS A 169 3.06 21.74 1.01
N LEU A 170 4.00 21.58 1.95
CA LEU A 170 4.33 22.62 2.94
C LEU A 170 5.30 23.65 2.34
N THR A 171 4.93 24.24 1.21
CA THR A 171 5.69 25.26 0.47
C THR A 171 4.84 26.50 0.22
N ALA A 172 5.47 27.67 0.04
CA ALA A 172 4.74 28.91 -0.26
C ALA A 172 3.96 28.83 -1.59
N GLU A 173 4.51 28.14 -2.60
CA GLU A 173 3.88 27.88 -3.90
C GLU A 173 2.55 27.11 -3.77
N TRP A 174 2.50 26.09 -2.92
CA TRP A 174 1.28 25.34 -2.67
C TRP A 174 0.33 26.10 -1.73
N LEU A 175 0.80 26.58 -0.59
CA LEU A 175 -0.04 27.20 0.44
C LEU A 175 -0.58 28.60 0.07
N SER A 176 -0.09 29.21 -1.01
CA SER A 176 -0.67 30.43 -1.61
C SER A 176 -1.83 30.17 -2.58
N GLY A 177 -2.09 28.91 -2.95
CA GLY A 177 -3.09 28.54 -3.95
C GLY A 177 -2.61 28.58 -5.41
N TYR A 178 -1.32 28.86 -5.64
CA TYR A 178 -0.76 29.00 -6.99
C TYR A 178 -0.57 27.65 -7.72
N ALA A 179 -0.19 26.60 -6.98
CA ALA A 179 0.21 25.32 -7.57
C ALA A 179 -0.89 24.59 -8.36
N MET A 180 -2.17 24.78 -8.04
CA MET A 180 -3.29 24.15 -8.76
C MET A 180 -4.60 24.95 -8.68
N SER A 181 -4.65 26.09 -9.35
CA SER A 181 -5.85 26.93 -9.47
C SER A 181 -6.98 26.27 -10.27
N SER A 182 -8.21 26.71 -9.99
CA SER A 182 -9.48 26.31 -10.64
C SER A 182 -9.87 24.84 -10.51
N LEU A 183 -9.19 24.02 -9.71
CA LEU A 183 -9.58 22.62 -9.51
C LEU A 183 -10.94 22.50 -8.81
N SER A 184 -11.28 23.45 -7.93
CA SER A 184 -12.59 23.49 -7.26
C SER A 184 -13.77 23.67 -8.21
N GLU A 185 -13.59 24.11 -9.46
CA GLU A 185 -14.68 24.12 -10.43
C GLU A 185 -15.20 22.71 -10.74
N HIS A 186 -14.37 21.68 -10.60
CA HIS A 186 -14.80 20.29 -10.81
C HIS A 186 -15.95 19.90 -9.87
N TRP A 187 -16.94 19.16 -10.39
CA TRP A 187 -18.21 18.88 -9.71
C TRP A 187 -18.06 18.26 -8.32
N VAL A 188 -16.96 17.53 -8.08
CA VAL A 188 -16.58 16.95 -6.78
C VAL A 188 -16.57 17.98 -5.65
N PHE A 189 -16.24 19.24 -5.95
CA PHE A 189 -16.16 20.32 -4.95
C PHE A 189 -17.45 21.15 -4.82
N THR A 190 -18.51 20.85 -5.60
CA THR A 190 -19.83 21.51 -5.47
C THR A 190 -20.37 21.58 -4.04
N PRO A 191 -20.20 20.55 -3.17
CA PRO A 191 -20.64 20.63 -1.78
C PRO A 191 -19.90 21.68 -0.94
N PHE A 192 -18.65 22.02 -1.29
CA PHE A 192 -17.89 23.09 -0.63
C PHE A 192 -18.21 24.46 -1.24
N ARG A 193 -18.39 24.52 -2.57
CA ARG A 193 -18.79 25.74 -3.30
C ARG A 193 -20.24 26.20 -3.02
N SER A 194 -21.01 25.48 -2.22
CA SER A 194 -22.28 25.97 -1.66
C SER A 194 -22.10 26.80 -0.38
N LEU A 195 -20.89 26.79 0.21
CA LEU A 195 -20.54 27.50 1.45
C LEU A 195 -19.37 28.49 1.26
N LEU A 196 -18.53 28.28 0.25
CA LEU A 196 -17.31 29.07 -0.06
C LEU A 196 -17.34 29.51 -1.54
N SER A 197 -16.61 30.57 -1.89
CA SER A 197 -16.32 30.88 -3.31
C SER A 197 -15.37 29.83 -3.93
N SER A 198 -15.21 29.81 -5.26
CA SER A 198 -14.22 28.94 -5.92
C SER A 198 -12.80 29.22 -5.40
N ASP A 199 -12.34 30.48 -5.46
CA ASP A 199 -10.99 30.87 -4.99
C ASP A 199 -10.72 30.44 -3.53
N LEU A 200 -11.73 30.56 -2.66
CA LEU A 200 -11.63 30.17 -1.26
C LEU A 200 -11.73 28.65 -1.06
N THR A 201 -12.42 27.94 -1.96
CA THR A 201 -12.43 26.47 -2.02
C THR A 201 -11.08 25.94 -2.52
N ASP A 202 -10.49 26.55 -3.55
CA ASP A 202 -9.13 26.24 -3.99
C ASP A 202 -8.14 26.47 -2.86
N LEU A 203 -8.14 27.64 -2.22
CA LEU A 203 -7.19 27.94 -1.16
C LEU A 203 -7.37 27.03 0.06
N LEU A 204 -8.58 26.96 0.63
CA LEU A 204 -8.80 26.24 1.89
C LEU A 204 -8.93 24.71 1.71
N ILE A 205 -9.62 24.25 0.67
CA ILE A 205 -9.94 22.83 0.48
C ILE A 205 -8.94 22.13 -0.44
N VAL A 206 -8.59 22.72 -1.60
CA VAL A 206 -7.63 22.10 -2.54
C VAL A 206 -6.20 22.22 -2.03
N HIS A 207 -5.79 23.35 -1.45
CA HIS A 207 -4.40 23.57 -1.04
C HIS A 207 -4.15 23.31 0.45
N TRP A 208 -4.76 24.09 1.36
CA TRP A 208 -4.47 24.00 2.81
C TRP A 208 -4.93 22.67 3.43
N PHE A 209 -6.18 22.26 3.18
CA PHE A 209 -6.69 20.99 3.70
C PHE A 209 -5.88 19.80 3.18
N THR A 210 -5.57 19.72 1.88
CA THR A 210 -4.78 18.58 1.35
C THR A 210 -3.35 18.53 1.89
N ALA A 211 -2.70 19.68 2.09
CA ALA A 211 -1.36 19.74 2.67
C ALA A 211 -1.34 19.21 4.11
N ILE A 212 -2.30 19.68 4.94
CA ILE A 212 -2.47 19.21 6.32
C ILE A 212 -2.89 17.74 6.35
N PHE A 213 -3.81 17.34 5.47
CA PHE A 213 -4.32 15.99 5.37
C PHE A 213 -3.21 14.99 5.03
N ASP A 214 -2.50 15.16 3.92
CA ASP A 214 -1.43 14.24 3.52
C ASP A 214 -0.35 14.13 4.60
N PHE A 215 0.04 15.25 5.21
CA PHE A 215 1.07 15.25 6.25
C PHE A 215 0.62 14.52 7.53
N SER A 216 -0.66 14.60 7.90
CA SER A 216 -1.17 14.11 9.20
C SER A 216 -1.91 12.78 9.15
N ILE A 217 -2.48 12.38 8.01
CA ILE A 217 -3.40 11.23 7.93
C ILE A 217 -2.76 9.92 8.35
N ALA A 218 -1.49 9.69 8.00
CA ALA A 218 -0.75 8.50 8.39
C ALA A 218 -0.55 8.39 9.92
N PHE A 219 -0.39 9.52 10.62
CA PHE A 219 -0.34 9.56 12.08
C PHE A 219 -1.71 9.20 12.68
N PHE A 220 -2.79 9.80 12.17
CA PHE A 220 -4.14 9.53 12.66
C PHE A 220 -4.67 8.11 12.33
N MET A 221 -4.23 7.50 11.23
CA MET A 221 -4.54 6.10 10.91
C MET A 221 -3.70 5.11 11.73
N THR A 222 -2.45 5.48 12.05
CA THR A 222 -1.59 4.70 12.94
C THR A 222 -2.12 4.69 14.37
N TRP A 223 -2.52 5.84 14.91
CA TRP A 223 -3.05 5.95 16.28
C TRP A 223 -4.46 5.35 16.41
N GLU A 224 -4.61 4.38 17.30
CA GLU A 224 -5.82 3.55 17.39
C GLU A 224 -7.08 4.34 17.77
N ALA A 225 -6.93 5.41 18.56
CA ALA A 225 -8.04 6.23 19.04
C ALA A 225 -8.67 7.10 17.94
N THR A 226 -7.87 7.61 17.00
CA THR A 226 -8.32 8.49 15.91
C THR A 226 -8.66 7.75 14.63
N ARG A 227 -8.16 6.52 14.44
CA ARG A 227 -8.34 5.70 13.22
C ARG A 227 -9.78 5.61 12.70
N LEU A 228 -10.77 5.40 13.57
CA LEU A 228 -12.18 5.31 13.15
C LEU A 228 -12.74 6.64 12.64
N LEU A 229 -12.31 7.77 13.21
CA LEU A 229 -12.68 9.10 12.76
C LEU A 229 -11.92 9.51 11.48
N ALA A 230 -10.67 9.09 11.35
CA ALA A 230 -9.82 9.37 10.18
C ALA A 230 -10.21 8.55 8.93
N THR A 231 -10.72 7.33 9.10
CA THR A 231 -11.02 6.42 7.99
C THR A 231 -12.02 7.00 6.97
N PRO A 232 -13.15 7.64 7.34
CA PRO A 232 -14.03 8.31 6.37
C PRO A 232 -13.32 9.35 5.50
N PHE A 233 -12.40 10.15 6.06
CA PHE A 233 -11.64 11.14 5.30
C PHE A 233 -10.61 10.47 4.38
N MET A 234 -9.90 9.45 4.88
CA MET A 234 -9.00 8.59 4.10
C MET A 234 -9.69 8.00 2.86
N LEU A 235 -10.86 7.38 3.05
CA LEU A 235 -11.64 6.81 1.95
C LEU A 235 -12.12 7.90 0.97
N SER A 236 -12.65 9.01 1.49
CA SER A 236 -13.19 10.10 0.69
C SER A 236 -12.11 10.76 -0.18
N PHE A 237 -10.95 11.06 0.40
CA PHE A 237 -9.83 11.70 -0.31
C PHE A 237 -9.35 10.85 -1.51
N HIS A 238 -9.15 9.55 -1.33
CA HIS A 238 -8.74 8.69 -2.45
C HIS A 238 -9.86 8.47 -3.49
N LEU A 239 -11.13 8.45 -3.08
CA LEU A 239 -12.28 8.40 -4.01
C LEU A 239 -12.51 9.73 -4.76
N MET A 240 -12.15 10.87 -4.17
CA MET A 240 -12.09 12.16 -4.88
C MET A 240 -10.93 12.16 -5.88
N ASN A 241 -9.74 11.73 -5.46
CA ASN A 241 -8.55 11.71 -6.31
C ASN A 241 -8.71 10.76 -7.52
N SER A 242 -9.41 9.63 -7.38
CA SER A 242 -9.74 8.75 -8.53
C SER A 242 -10.80 9.30 -9.49
N ARG A 243 -11.33 10.51 -9.23
CA ARG A 243 -12.22 11.27 -10.12
C ARG A 243 -11.60 12.59 -10.60
N LEU A 244 -10.67 13.17 -9.84
CA LEU A 244 -9.99 14.41 -10.16
C LEU A 244 -8.75 14.20 -11.06
N PHE A 245 -8.05 13.06 -10.91
CA PHE A 245 -6.72 12.87 -11.48
C PHE A 245 -6.62 11.54 -12.25
N VAL A 246 -6.01 11.61 -13.44
CA VAL A 246 -5.54 10.44 -14.18
C VAL A 246 -4.16 10.05 -13.63
N ILE A 247 -4.17 9.35 -12.50
CA ILE A 247 -2.97 8.89 -11.76
C ILE A 247 -3.00 7.38 -11.48
N GLY A 248 -3.67 6.64 -12.37
CA GLY A 248 -3.70 5.19 -12.40
C GLY A 248 -4.27 4.52 -11.16
N MET A 249 -3.69 3.36 -10.83
CA MET A 249 -4.15 2.55 -9.71
C MET A 249 -3.75 3.10 -8.33
N PHE A 250 -3.12 4.28 -8.25
CA PHE A 250 -2.63 4.84 -6.99
C PHE A 250 -3.72 5.02 -5.91
N PRO A 251 -4.87 5.67 -6.17
CA PRO A 251 -5.89 5.83 -5.13
C PRO A 251 -6.48 4.48 -4.71
N TRP A 252 -6.59 3.53 -5.65
CA TRP A 252 -7.09 2.18 -5.38
C TRP A 252 -6.10 1.34 -4.55
N VAL A 253 -4.80 1.52 -4.75
CA VAL A 253 -3.75 0.88 -3.94
C VAL A 253 -3.68 1.49 -2.53
N CYS A 254 -3.90 2.79 -2.37
CA CYS A 254 -4.07 3.42 -1.06
C CYS A 254 -5.34 2.91 -0.35
N LEU A 255 -6.48 2.84 -1.03
CA LEU A 255 -7.71 2.25 -0.51
C LEU A 255 -7.53 0.76 -0.11
N ALA A 256 -6.71 0.01 -0.85
CA ALA A 256 -6.36 -1.38 -0.53
C ALA A 256 -5.50 -1.52 0.73
N GLU A 257 -4.76 -0.47 1.13
CA GLU A 257 -3.91 -0.45 2.32
C GLU A 257 -4.68 -0.12 3.61
N VAL A 258 -5.74 0.71 3.54
CA VAL A 258 -6.57 1.09 4.70
C VAL A 258 -6.96 -0.07 5.62
N PRO A 259 -7.38 -1.26 5.14
CA PRO A 259 -7.72 -2.40 6.00
C PRO A 259 -6.56 -2.99 6.80
N LEU A 260 -5.29 -2.69 6.46
CA LEU A 260 -4.13 -3.10 7.28
C LEU A 260 -4.08 -2.35 8.62
N PHE A 261 -4.59 -1.12 8.71
CA PHE A 261 -4.57 -0.36 9.97
C PHE A 261 -5.43 -1.00 11.07
N PHE A 262 -6.47 -1.74 10.70
CA PHE A 262 -7.37 -2.44 11.62
C PHE A 262 -6.73 -3.70 12.21
N GLY A 263 -7.37 -4.27 13.25
CA GLY A 263 -6.82 -5.39 14.01
C GLY A 263 -6.57 -6.64 13.14
N PHE A 264 -5.41 -7.26 13.27
CA PHE A 264 -4.85 -8.25 12.31
C PHE A 264 -5.77 -9.41 11.90
N SER A 265 -6.71 -9.81 12.77
CA SER A 265 -7.67 -10.91 12.56
C SER A 265 -9.07 -10.46 12.13
N TRP A 266 -9.28 -9.18 11.75
CA TRP A 266 -10.59 -8.67 11.34
C TRP A 266 -11.25 -9.50 10.21
N PRO A 267 -10.55 -10.02 9.19
CA PRO A 267 -11.20 -10.82 8.14
C PRO A 267 -11.77 -12.14 8.68
N ARG A 268 -11.15 -12.75 9.69
CA ARG A 268 -11.67 -13.97 10.34
C ARG A 268 -12.91 -13.71 11.19
N LYS A 269 -13.13 -12.47 11.64
CA LYS A 269 -14.35 -12.04 12.35
C LYS A 269 -15.50 -11.74 11.38
N LEU A 270 -15.22 -11.54 10.09
CA LEU A 270 -16.21 -11.24 9.07
C LEU A 270 -16.97 -12.50 8.63
N SER A 271 -17.93 -12.92 9.45
CA SER A 271 -18.87 -13.97 9.05
C SER A 271 -19.76 -13.50 7.89
N LEU A 272 -20.01 -14.37 6.91
CA LEU A 272 -21.01 -14.15 5.86
C LEU A 272 -22.38 -13.77 6.42
N LYS A 273 -22.76 -14.29 7.60
CA LYS A 273 -24.00 -13.90 8.31
C LYS A 273 -24.00 -12.42 8.70
N CYS A 274 -22.86 -11.90 9.17
CA CYS A 274 -22.72 -10.50 9.55
C CYS A 274 -22.76 -9.57 8.31
N LEU A 275 -22.10 -9.97 7.22
CA LEU A 275 -22.14 -9.23 5.96
C LEU A 275 -23.57 -9.14 5.39
N LEU A 276 -24.29 -10.27 5.36
CA LEU A 276 -25.68 -10.33 4.93
C LEU A 276 -26.63 -9.54 5.84
N GLN A 277 -26.41 -9.56 7.16
CA GLN A 277 -27.15 -8.72 8.12
C GLN A 277 -26.91 -7.22 7.87
N PHE A 278 -25.69 -6.80 7.51
CA PHE A 278 -25.38 -5.40 7.21
C PHE A 278 -26.13 -4.93 5.95
N VAL A 279 -26.04 -5.70 4.85
CA VAL A 279 -26.76 -5.40 3.59
C VAL A 279 -28.28 -5.44 3.78
N SER A 280 -28.78 -6.41 4.53
CA SER A 280 -30.21 -6.51 4.87
C SER A 280 -30.69 -5.33 5.74
N SER A 281 -29.86 -4.81 6.65
CA SER A 281 -30.20 -3.67 7.51
C SER A 281 -30.46 -2.39 6.69
N SER A 282 -29.67 -2.13 5.64
CA SER A 282 -29.94 -1.03 4.70
C SER A 282 -31.28 -1.16 3.96
N THR A 283 -31.84 -2.35 3.82
CA THR A 283 -33.18 -2.58 3.26
C THR A 283 -34.28 -2.47 4.32
N ILE A 284 -34.04 -3.00 5.53
CA ILE A 284 -35.02 -3.06 6.63
C ILE A 284 -35.42 -1.67 7.16
N CYS A 285 -34.57 -0.65 7.02
CA CYS A 285 -34.93 0.73 7.39
C CYS A 285 -36.13 1.31 6.61
N LYS A 286 -36.54 0.73 5.47
CA LYS A 286 -37.80 1.08 4.78
C LYS A 286 -39.02 0.24 5.21
N ALA A 287 -38.83 -0.82 6.00
CA ALA A 287 -39.89 -1.73 6.43
C ALA A 287 -40.34 -1.50 7.88
N LYS A 288 -39.44 -1.07 8.77
CA LYS A 288 -39.74 -0.98 10.22
C LYS A 288 -40.68 0.15 10.65
N SER A 289 -40.96 1.14 9.79
CA SER A 289 -41.89 2.24 10.11
C SER A 289 -43.38 1.84 10.13
N LYS A 290 -43.71 0.55 10.00
CA LYS A 290 -45.09 0.08 9.81
C LYS A 290 -45.54 -1.11 10.68
N GLN A 291 -44.76 -1.48 11.71
CA GLN A 291 -45.08 -2.64 12.57
C GLN A 291 -44.81 -2.45 14.08
N GLN A 292 -44.31 -1.30 14.53
CA GLN A 292 -43.93 -1.10 15.93
C GLN A 292 -44.97 -0.31 16.75
N GLU A 293 -46.23 -0.77 16.68
CA GLU A 293 -47.37 -0.24 17.45
C GLU A 293 -48.12 -1.39 18.18
N SER A 294 -47.40 -2.44 18.58
CA SER A 294 -47.99 -3.60 19.27
C SER A 294 -47.00 -4.33 20.17
N GLN A 295 -47.52 -4.73 21.33
CA GLN A 295 -46.99 -5.74 22.26
C GLN A 295 -45.71 -5.38 23.04
N ASN A 296 -45.96 -4.50 24.00
CA ASN A 296 -45.37 -4.45 25.35
C ASN A 296 -44.96 -5.81 26.01
N PHE A 297 -44.04 -5.67 26.97
CA PHE A 297 -44.03 -6.29 28.33
C PHE A 297 -43.17 -7.54 28.66
N VAL A 298 -42.84 -7.60 29.97
CA VAL A 298 -42.12 -8.63 30.75
C VAL A 298 -40.58 -8.59 30.72
N GLU A 299 -39.99 -8.72 31.91
CA GLU A 299 -38.56 -8.61 32.25
C GLU A 299 -38.13 -9.80 33.16
N PRO A 300 -37.00 -9.84 33.92
CA PRO A 300 -35.99 -10.90 33.78
C PRO A 300 -35.88 -11.86 34.98
N LYS A 301 -35.06 -12.92 34.87
CA LYS A 301 -34.46 -13.62 36.03
C LYS A 301 -33.03 -14.17 35.83
N GLU A 302 -32.29 -14.05 36.92
CA GLU A 302 -31.03 -14.63 37.40
C GLU A 302 -31.05 -16.17 37.58
N ALA A 303 -29.97 -16.93 37.86
CA ALA A 303 -28.50 -16.74 37.83
C ALA A 303 -27.77 -18.10 38.08
N THR A 304 -26.44 -18.07 38.31
CA THR A 304 -25.62 -19.03 39.12
C THR A 304 -25.45 -20.50 38.63
N GLU A 305 -24.39 -21.28 38.93
CA GLU A 305 -23.06 -21.02 39.55
C GLU A 305 -21.97 -22.05 39.08
N LEU A 306 -20.80 -22.01 39.73
CA LEU A 306 -19.58 -22.82 39.60
C LEU A 306 -19.76 -24.37 39.58
N ASN A 307 -18.77 -25.06 38.97
CA ASN A 307 -17.83 -25.89 39.75
C ASN A 307 -16.53 -26.24 38.98
N ALA A 308 -15.50 -26.69 39.71
CA ALA A 308 -14.15 -26.94 39.20
C ALA A 308 -13.58 -28.28 39.67
N ALA A 309 -12.62 -28.83 38.91
CA ALA A 309 -11.78 -29.96 39.35
C ALA A 309 -10.39 -29.89 38.68
N SER A 310 -9.34 -30.14 39.46
CA SER A 310 -7.95 -30.10 39.00
C SER A 310 -7.39 -31.51 38.77
N GLY A 311 -6.50 -31.66 37.78
CA GLY A 311 -5.76 -32.89 37.54
C GLY A 311 -4.29 -32.59 37.23
N VAL A 312 -3.39 -32.91 38.16
CA VAL A 312 -1.93 -32.74 38.01
C VAL A 312 -1.29 -34.08 37.72
N VAL A 313 -0.52 -34.17 36.64
CA VAL A 313 0.43 -35.27 36.37
C VAL A 313 1.77 -34.64 35.96
N ALA A 314 2.86 -35.18 36.48
CA ALA A 314 4.20 -34.61 36.35
C ALA A 314 5.20 -35.60 35.71
N ALA A 315 6.38 -35.05 35.37
CA ALA A 315 7.62 -35.75 35.03
C ALA A 315 7.67 -36.58 33.72
N SER A 316 8.43 -36.05 32.75
CA SER A 316 9.55 -36.80 32.14
C SER A 316 10.50 -35.84 31.44
N THR A 317 11.54 -35.39 32.15
CA THR A 317 12.62 -34.58 31.56
C THR A 317 13.66 -35.50 30.94
N GLN A 318 13.72 -35.57 29.61
CA GLN A 318 14.80 -36.27 28.89
C GLN A 318 15.57 -35.33 27.95
N SER A 319 16.83 -35.68 27.70
CA SER A 319 17.88 -34.76 27.26
C SER A 319 17.88 -34.45 25.75
N THR A 320 17.69 -33.19 25.37
CA THR A 320 17.83 -32.72 23.98
C THR A 320 18.53 -31.34 23.86
N ASN A 321 19.38 -30.98 24.83
CA ASN A 321 19.84 -29.59 25.05
C ASN A 321 20.94 -29.07 24.09
N SER A 322 21.70 -29.93 23.41
CA SER A 322 22.78 -29.49 22.50
C SER A 322 22.23 -28.84 21.23
N ASN A 323 21.51 -29.63 20.40
CA ASN A 323 20.96 -29.18 19.12
C ASN A 323 19.95 -28.02 19.30
N SER A 324 19.17 -28.03 20.37
CA SER A 324 18.19 -26.98 20.66
C SER A 324 18.84 -25.64 20.99
N THR A 325 19.88 -25.61 21.84
CA THR A 325 20.63 -24.38 22.17
C THR A 325 21.22 -23.74 20.91
N ASP A 326 21.82 -24.57 20.06
CA ASP A 326 22.48 -24.13 18.83
C ASP A 326 21.47 -23.60 17.79
N GLN A 327 20.30 -24.25 17.67
CA GLN A 327 19.20 -23.79 16.83
C GLN A 327 18.52 -22.52 17.38
N ILE A 328 18.41 -22.36 18.70
CA ILE A 328 17.95 -21.13 19.36
C ILE A 328 18.92 -19.97 19.07
N ALA A 329 20.24 -20.20 19.17
CA ALA A 329 21.25 -19.20 18.85
C ALA A 329 21.19 -18.75 17.38
N LYS A 330 21.09 -19.70 16.44
CA LYS A 330 20.91 -19.43 15.00
C LYS A 330 19.62 -18.67 14.70
N ASN A 331 18.50 -19.03 15.33
CA ASN A 331 17.23 -18.31 15.21
C ASN A 331 17.31 -16.89 15.80
N CYS A 332 18.02 -16.69 16.91
CA CYS A 332 18.24 -15.38 17.52
C CYS A 332 19.10 -14.47 16.63
N PHE A 333 20.18 -15.01 16.04
CA PHE A 333 21.00 -14.27 15.07
C PHE A 333 20.19 -13.87 13.83
N ALA A 334 19.45 -14.80 13.23
CA ALA A 334 18.58 -14.51 12.09
C ALA A 334 17.49 -13.46 12.41
N ALA A 335 16.96 -13.45 13.63
CA ALA A 335 16.02 -12.42 14.08
C ALA A 335 16.68 -11.04 14.22
N LYS A 336 17.89 -10.96 14.79
CA LYS A 336 18.68 -9.72 14.87
C LYS A 336 19.03 -9.19 13.48
N LEU A 337 19.48 -10.05 12.57
CA LEU A 337 19.80 -9.69 11.19
C LEU A 337 18.58 -9.12 10.45
N ARG A 338 17.40 -9.77 10.55
CA ARG A 338 16.15 -9.23 9.99
C ARG A 338 15.75 -7.89 10.60
N ALA A 339 15.93 -7.69 11.90
CA ALA A 339 15.67 -6.39 12.54
C ALA A 339 16.63 -5.30 12.01
N GLY A 340 17.91 -5.64 11.80
CA GLY A 340 18.88 -4.74 11.17
C GLY A 340 18.51 -4.37 9.73
N LEU A 341 18.08 -5.34 8.91
CA LEU A 341 17.62 -5.09 7.54
C LEU A 341 16.34 -4.23 7.50
N VAL A 342 15.41 -4.42 8.43
CA VAL A 342 14.22 -3.56 8.57
C VAL A 342 14.61 -2.12 8.94
N LEU A 343 15.53 -1.93 9.89
CA LEU A 343 16.02 -0.60 10.25
C LEU A 343 16.81 0.07 9.12
N PHE A 344 17.64 -0.68 8.39
CA PHE A 344 18.34 -0.20 7.20
C PHE A 344 17.36 0.23 6.10
N TYR A 345 16.31 -0.55 5.85
CA TYR A 345 15.25 -0.17 4.90
C TYR A 345 14.54 1.13 5.33
N CYS A 346 14.19 1.26 6.62
CA CYS A 346 13.57 2.48 7.13
C CYS A 346 14.50 3.70 7.02
N ALA A 347 15.77 3.56 7.38
CA ALA A 347 16.76 4.61 7.22
C ALA A 347 16.94 5.01 5.75
N LEU A 348 16.99 4.02 4.84
CA LEU A 348 17.11 4.25 3.39
C LEU A 348 15.90 5.03 2.84
N GLN A 349 14.67 4.64 3.17
CA GLN A 349 13.46 5.34 2.68
C GLN A 349 13.32 6.77 3.26
N LEU A 350 13.78 7.00 4.50
CA LEU A 350 13.80 8.36 5.09
C LEU A 350 14.96 9.22 4.56
N PHE A 351 16.06 8.59 4.14
CA PHE A 351 17.22 9.28 3.59
C PHE A 351 17.06 9.61 2.11
N LEU A 352 16.50 8.69 1.31
CA LEU A 352 16.49 8.77 -0.15
C LEU A 352 15.94 10.09 -0.70
N PRO A 353 14.83 10.68 -0.21
CA PRO A 353 14.33 11.97 -0.70
C PRO A 353 15.30 13.15 -0.53
N TYR A 354 16.27 13.04 0.38
CA TYR A 354 17.29 14.06 0.65
C TYR A 354 18.66 13.73 0.02
N SER A 355 18.77 12.65 -0.75
CA SER A 355 20.04 12.17 -1.35
C SER A 355 20.61 13.08 -2.46
N HIS A 356 19.99 14.23 -2.73
CA HIS A 356 20.38 15.19 -3.76
C HIS A 356 21.87 15.59 -3.72
N PHE A 357 22.47 15.64 -2.52
CA PHE A 357 23.89 15.94 -2.35
C PHE A 357 24.84 14.83 -2.82
N ILE A 358 24.33 13.61 -3.01
CA ILE A 358 25.04 12.46 -3.62
C ILE A 358 24.78 12.43 -5.13
N THR A 359 23.52 12.66 -5.57
CA THR A 359 23.11 12.53 -6.98
C THR A 359 23.46 13.74 -7.86
N LYS A 360 24.42 14.58 -7.43
CA LYS A 360 24.76 15.87 -8.07
C LYS A 360 25.12 15.80 -9.56
N GLY A 361 25.51 14.64 -10.08
CA GLY A 361 25.87 14.44 -11.50
C GLY A 361 24.72 14.03 -12.44
N TYR A 362 23.51 13.78 -11.92
CA TYR A 362 22.34 13.40 -12.76
C TYR A 362 21.30 14.52 -12.89
N ASN A 363 21.44 15.59 -12.11
CA ASN A 363 20.55 16.76 -12.10
C ASN A 363 21.25 17.95 -12.78
N ASN A 364 21.53 17.84 -14.08
CA ASN A 364 22.10 18.94 -14.89
C ASN A 364 21.11 20.11 -15.13
N TRP A 365 20.00 20.16 -14.39
CA TRP A 365 18.93 21.16 -14.49
C TRP A 365 18.86 22.00 -13.21
N THR A 366 19.70 23.03 -13.18
CA THR A 366 19.76 24.16 -12.21
C THR A 366 20.43 23.93 -10.84
N GLU A 367 21.17 24.95 -10.40
CA GLU A 367 21.25 25.29 -8.98
C GLU A 367 19.96 26.05 -8.60
N GLY A 368 19.15 25.51 -7.67
CA GLY A 368 17.83 26.06 -7.37
C GLY A 368 17.16 25.42 -6.14
N LEU A 369 16.00 25.96 -5.74
CA LEU A 369 15.31 25.62 -4.48
C LEU A 369 14.83 24.14 -4.37
N TYR A 370 14.87 23.36 -5.45
CA TYR A 370 14.19 22.08 -5.58
C TYR A 370 15.00 20.88 -5.04
N GLY A 371 15.59 21.00 -3.84
CA GLY A 371 16.54 20.04 -3.25
C GLY A 371 16.03 18.64 -2.84
N TYR A 372 14.90 18.17 -3.38
CA TYR A 372 14.36 16.82 -3.16
C TYR A 372 14.59 15.92 -4.38
N SER A 373 15.19 14.75 -4.19
CA SER A 373 15.49 13.79 -5.26
C SER A 373 14.26 13.03 -5.80
N TRP A 374 13.09 13.17 -5.14
CA TRP A 374 11.81 12.56 -5.54
C TRP A 374 10.86 13.57 -6.22
N ASN A 375 11.35 14.75 -6.59
CA ASN A 375 10.59 15.64 -7.48
C ASN A 375 10.31 14.89 -8.80
N MET A 376 9.06 14.92 -9.28
CA MET A 376 8.79 14.54 -10.67
C MET A 376 9.49 15.52 -11.63
N MET A 377 9.59 15.17 -12.90
CA MET A 377 10.22 16.02 -13.92
C MET A 377 9.32 17.23 -14.24
N VAL A 378 9.39 18.29 -13.41
CA VAL A 378 8.58 19.51 -13.54
C VAL A 378 9.00 20.37 -14.73
N HIS A 379 10.21 20.16 -15.25
CA HIS A 379 10.72 20.84 -16.45
C HIS A 379 10.71 19.90 -17.65
N THR A 380 9.62 19.93 -18.41
CA THR A 380 9.69 19.69 -19.86
C THR A 380 10.57 20.78 -20.47
N TYR A 381 11.58 20.38 -21.24
CA TYR A 381 12.23 21.29 -22.16
C TYR A 381 11.41 21.35 -23.45
N ASP A 382 11.03 22.55 -23.92
CA ASP A 382 10.66 22.73 -25.32
C ASP A 382 11.92 22.54 -26.17
N THR A 383 12.06 21.37 -26.79
CA THR A 383 13.09 21.12 -27.80
C THR A 383 12.71 21.84 -29.09
N VAL A 384 12.98 23.15 -29.14
CA VAL A 384 12.95 23.96 -30.37
C VAL A 384 13.75 23.22 -31.45
N LEU A 385 13.15 23.05 -32.63
CA LEU A 385 13.68 22.17 -33.67
C LEU A 385 15.13 22.52 -34.04
N THR A 386 16.07 21.66 -33.67
CA THR A 386 17.37 21.57 -34.35
C THR A 386 17.20 20.81 -35.65
N SER A 387 16.65 21.49 -36.66
CA SER A 387 16.78 21.08 -38.05
C SER A 387 18.25 21.22 -38.47
N VAL A 388 18.84 20.13 -38.96
CA VAL A 388 20.17 20.06 -39.59
C VAL A 388 20.03 19.25 -40.87
#